data_AF-A0A7W0W0U9-F1
#
_entry.id   AF-A0A7W0W0U9-F1
#
_cell.length_a   1.000
_cell.length_b   1.000
_cell.length_c   1.000
_cell.angle_alpha   90.00
_cell.angle_beta   90.00
_cell.angle_gamma   90.00
#
_symmetry.space_group_name_H-M   'P 1'
#
loop_
_entity.id
_entity.type
_entity.pdbx_description
1 polymer ?
#
loop_
_entity_poly.entity_id
_entity_poly.type
_entity_poly.pdbx_seq_one_letter_code
_entity_poly.pdbx_strand_id
1 'polypeptide(L)' 'TRVTMGSTIGFVGMTGYATGPHLHFEVLVGGVQRDPRQALASNSGDPIPAGERKLFQRLRTQTLAGLSQARVASAAPITD' A
#
# COMPACT_ATOMS: atom_id res chain seq x y z
N THR A 1 6.90 6.16 14.13
CA THR A 1 7.80 5.48 13.16
C THR A 1 6.98 5.00 11.97
N ARG A 2 7.46 5.18 10.73
CA ARG A 2 6.76 4.71 9.52
C ARG A 2 7.64 3.66 8.82
N VAL A 3 7.04 2.56 8.38
CA VAL A 3 7.69 1.50 7.59
C VAL A 3 7.11 1.44 6.18
N THR A 4 7.88 0.94 5.23
CA THR A 4 7.41 0.70 3.85
C THR A 4 7.28 -0.79 3.59
N MET A 5 6.49 -1.18 2.59
CA MET A 5 6.45 -2.58 2.15
C MET A 5 7.85 -3.05 1.77
N GLY A 6 8.24 -4.25 2.25
CA GLY A 6 9.57 -4.82 2.04
C GLY A 6 10.64 -4.39 3.06
N SER A 7 10.34 -3.46 3.97
CA SER A 7 11.26 -3.12 5.06
C SER A 7 11.44 -4.30 6.02
N THR A 8 12.68 -4.65 6.33
CA THR A 8 13.00 -5.61 7.41
C THR A 8 12.69 -4.97 8.76
N ILE A 9 11.83 -5.62 9.56
CA ILE A 9 11.39 -5.12 10.87
C ILE A 9 11.74 -6.07 12.03
N GLY A 10 12.37 -7.21 11.74
CA GLY A 10 12.73 -8.21 12.74
C GLY A 10 13.19 -9.51 12.10
N PHE A 11 13.51 -10.48 12.95
CA PHE A 11 13.98 -11.81 12.55
C PHE A 11 13.11 -12.90 13.20
N VAL A 12 13.05 -14.07 12.59
CA VAL A 12 12.36 -15.24 13.14
C VAL A 12 12.99 -15.65 14.46
N GLY A 13 12.17 -16.11 15.39
CA GLY A 13 12.61 -16.64 16.67
C GLY A 13 11.64 -17.68 17.21
N MET A 14 11.71 -17.90 18.52
CA MET A 14 10.88 -18.85 19.25
C MET A 14 10.51 -18.33 20.65
N THR A 15 10.44 -17.02 20.81
CA THR A 15 10.02 -16.41 22.08
C THR A 15 8.52 -16.62 22.32
N GLY A 16 8.10 -16.71 23.58
CA GLY A 16 6.70 -16.93 23.95
C GLY A 16 6.25 -18.40 23.86
N TYR A 17 4.97 -18.63 23.58
CA TYR A 17 4.41 -19.97 23.43
C TYR A 17 4.63 -20.49 22.00
N ALA A 18 5.76 -21.14 21.78
CA ALA A 18 6.15 -21.69 20.48
C ALA A 18 6.75 -23.09 20.62
N THR A 19 6.44 -23.99 19.69
CA THR A 19 6.99 -25.35 19.64
C THR A 19 8.30 -25.44 18.84
N GLY A 20 8.62 -24.42 18.04
CA GLY A 20 9.85 -24.31 17.25
C GLY A 20 9.97 -22.96 16.55
N PRO A 21 11.09 -22.65 15.87
CA PRO A 21 11.31 -21.34 15.25
C PRO A 21 10.37 -21.07 14.07
N HIS A 22 9.49 -20.07 14.21
CA HIS A 22 8.57 -19.64 13.14
C HIS A 22 8.13 -18.19 13.36
N LEU A 23 7.47 -17.61 12.35
CA LEU A 23 6.80 -16.32 12.45
C LEU A 23 5.29 -16.57 12.57
N HIS A 24 4.70 -16.09 13.66
CA HIS A 24 3.24 -15.95 13.75
C HIS A 24 2.83 -14.61 13.11
N PHE A 25 2.08 -14.66 12.01
CA PHE A 25 1.68 -13.47 11.25
C PHE A 25 0.16 -13.31 11.24
N GLU A 26 -0.32 -12.15 11.70
CA GLU A 26 -1.73 -11.83 11.81
C GLU A 26 -2.09 -10.53 11.07
N VAL A 27 -3.33 -10.46 10.58
CA VAL A 27 -3.91 -9.25 10.02
C VAL A 27 -5.18 -8.90 10.79
N LEU A 28 -5.22 -7.66 11.30
CA LEU A 28 -6.38 -7.12 11.99
C LEU A 28 -6.98 -5.98 11.17
N VAL A 29 -8.27 -6.08 10.84
CA VAL A 29 -9.04 -5.02 10.16
C VAL A 29 -10.12 -4.55 11.12
N GLY A 30 -10.02 -3.31 11.59
CA GLY A 30 -10.93 -2.78 12.62
C GLY A 30 -10.87 -3.58 13.93
N GLY A 31 -9.71 -4.13 14.28
CA GLY A 31 -9.52 -4.95 15.48
C GLY A 31 -9.97 -6.42 15.36
N VAL A 32 -10.55 -6.82 14.23
CA VAL A 32 -11.01 -8.20 13.99
C VAL A 32 -9.98 -8.96 13.16
N GLN A 33 -9.63 -10.17 13.59
CA GLN A 33 -8.73 -11.05 12.84
C GLN A 33 -9.32 -11.42 11.48
N ARG A 34 -8.50 -11.38 10.44
CA ARG A 34 -8.85 -11.79 9.08
C ARG A 34 -7.81 -12.76 8.55
N ASP A 35 -8.26 -13.68 7.70
CA ASP A 35 -7.36 -14.56 6.95
C ASP A 35 -6.36 -13.70 6.15
N PRO A 36 -5.05 -13.76 6.46
CA PRO A 36 -4.05 -12.95 5.78
C PRO A 36 -4.02 -13.18 4.27
N ARG A 37 -4.34 -14.39 3.78
CA ARG A 37 -4.33 -14.69 2.34
C ARG A 37 -5.39 -13.90 1.58
N GLN A 38 -6.55 -13.72 2.21
CA GLN A 38 -7.66 -12.95 1.64
C GLN A 38 -7.44 -11.46 1.83
N ALA A 39 -7.01 -11.04 3.03
CA ALA A 39 -6.79 -9.64 3.34
C ALA A 39 -5.65 -9.01 2.51
N LEU A 40 -4.65 -9.81 2.14
CA LEU A 40 -3.52 -9.39 1.30
C LEU A 40 -3.66 -9.79 -0.17
N ALA A 41 -4.82 -10.32 -0.57
CA ALA A 41 -5.07 -10.58 -1.97
C ALA A 41 -4.90 -9.28 -2.77
N SER A 42 -3.98 -9.28 -3.75
CA SER A 42 -3.77 -8.12 -4.59
C SER A 42 -5.01 -7.88 -5.43
N ASN A 43 -5.72 -6.79 -5.17
CA ASN A 43 -6.81 -6.31 -6.03
C ASN A 43 -6.29 -5.42 -7.17
N SER A 44 -4.97 -5.35 -7.37
CA SER A 44 -4.32 -4.39 -8.27
C SER A 44 -4.32 -4.84 -9.74
N GLY A 45 -4.83 -6.04 -10.04
CA GLY A 45 -4.77 -6.66 -11.36
C GLY A 45 -3.36 -7.10 -11.76
N ASP A 46 -3.22 -7.49 -13.03
CA ASP A 46 -1.92 -7.87 -13.60
C ASP A 46 -0.98 -6.66 -13.71
N PRO A 47 0.34 -6.86 -13.54
CA PRO A 47 1.31 -5.80 -13.77
C PRO A 47 1.24 -5.24 -15.18
N ILE A 48 1.45 -3.94 -15.32
CA ILE A 48 1.49 -3.27 -16.63
C ILE A 48 2.55 -3.92 -17.53
N PRO A 49 2.17 -4.39 -18.75
CA PRO A 49 3.09 -5.00 -19.70
C PRO A 49 4.30 -4.12 -19.95
N ALA A 50 5.48 -4.73 -20.12
CA ALA A 50 6.74 -4.01 -20.24
C ALA A 50 6.74 -2.96 -21.37
N GLY A 51 6.12 -3.28 -22.51
CA GLY A 51 5.98 -2.37 -23.66
C GLY A 51 5.12 -1.14 -23.39
N GLU A 52 4.18 -1.21 -22.45
CA GLU A 52 3.24 -0.14 -22.13
C GLU A 52 3.72 0.78 -21.00
N ARG A 53 4.76 0.37 -20.24
CA ARG A 53 5.24 1.11 -19.07
C ARG A 53 5.61 2.56 -19.38
N LYS A 54 6.25 2.82 -20.51
CA LYS A 54 6.62 4.19 -20.93
C LYS A 54 5.39 5.05 -21.21
N LEU A 55 4.37 4.48 -21.85
CA LEU A 55 3.11 5.18 -22.11
C LEU A 55 2.38 5.49 -20.80
N PHE A 56 2.24 4.49 -19.93
CA PHE A 56 1.64 4.65 -18.61
C PHE A 56 2.32 5.75 -17.79
N GLN A 57 3.65 5.75 -17.73
CA GLN A 57 4.38 6.76 -16.96
C GLN A 57 4.12 8.18 -17.46
N ARG A 58 4.04 8.40 -18.77
CA ARG A 58 3.69 9.72 -19.34
C ARG A 58 2.28 10.14 -18.94
N LEU A 59 1.29 9.26 -19.14
CA LEU A 59 -0.11 9.54 -18.82
C LEU A 59 -0.31 9.80 -17.32
N ARG A 60 0.33 9.00 -16.46
CA ARG A 60 0.34 9.19 -15.00
C ARG A 60 0.85 10.59 -14.64
N THR A 61 1.99 10.99 -15.17
CA THR A 61 2.61 12.29 -14.85
C THR A 61 1.72 13.45 -15.27
N GLN A 62 1.16 13.40 -16.48
CA GLN A 62 0.24 14.44 -16.97
C GLN A 62 -1.04 14.52 -16.13
N THR A 63 -1.65 13.37 -15.83
CA THR A 63 -2.90 13.31 -15.06
C THR A 63 -2.71 13.83 -13.63
N LEU A 64 -1.62 13.43 -12.97
CA LEU A 64 -1.30 13.91 -11.62
C LEU A 64 -1.06 15.42 -11.58
N ALA A 65 -0.35 15.97 -12.56
CA ALA A 65 -0.12 17.41 -12.67
C ALA A 65 -1.43 18.20 -12.91
N GLY A 66 -2.41 17.60 -13.59
CA GLY A 66 -3.75 18.19 -13.75
C GLY A 66 -4.59 18.15 -12.47
N LEU A 67 -4.56 17.03 -11.74
CA LEU A 67 -5.30 16.88 -10.47
C LEU A 67 -4.79 17.83 -9.37
N SER A 68 -3.48 18.07 -9.31
CA SER A 68 -2.92 19.02 -8.34
C SER A 68 -3.39 20.45 -8.61
N GLN A 69 -3.52 20.84 -9.88
CA GLN A 69 -4.03 22.16 -10.27
C GLN A 69 -5.53 22.31 -9.97
N ALA A 70 -6.33 21.28 -10.26
CA ALA A 70 -7.77 21.30 -9.97
C ALA A 70 -8.09 21.41 -8.47
N ARG A 71 -7.31 20.74 -7.61
CA ARG A 71 -7.47 20.81 -6.15
C ARG A 71 -7.14 22.20 -5.57
N VAL A 72 -6.19 22.91 -6.17
CA VAL A 72 -5.85 24.29 -5.80
C VAL A 72 -6.94 25.26 -6.27
N ALA A 73 -7.54 25.03 -7.44
CA ALA A 73 -8.65 25.85 -7.95
C ALA A 73 -9.94 25.71 -7.12
N SER A 74 -10.21 24.54 -6.54
CA SER A 74 -11.36 24.31 -5.64
C SER A 74 -11.17 24.82 -4.20
N ALA A 75 -9.96 25.26 -3.85
CA ALA A 75 -9.60 25.74 -2.51
C ALA A 75 -9.57 27.28 -2.41
N ALA A 76 -10.33 27.98 -3.27
CA ALA A 76 -10.55 29.42 -3.14
C ALA A 76 -11.18 29.73 -1.76
N PRO A 77 -10.78 30.83 -1.10
CA PRO A 77 -11.15 31.07 0.28
C PRO A 77 -12.66 31.29 0.37
N ILE A 78 -13.31 30.51 1.22
CA ILE A 78 -14.62 30.90 1.77
C ILE A 78 -14.33 32.21 2.50
N THR A 79 -14.70 33.31 1.86
CA THR A 79 -14.59 34.65 2.44
C THR A 79 -15.89 34.84 3.23
N ASP A 80 -15.74 35.06 4.54
CA ASP A 80 -16.82 35.41 5.48
C ASP A 80 -17.40 36.80 5.17
#